data_AF-A0A3Q7YEA7-F1
#
_entry.id   AF-A0A3Q7YEA7-F1
#
_cell.length_a   1.000
_cell.length_b   1.000
_cell.length_c   1.000
_cell.angle_alpha   90.00
_cell.angle_beta   90.00
_cell.angle_gamma   90.00
#
_symmetry.space_group_name_H-M   'P 1'
#
loop_
_entity.id
_entity.type
_entity.pdbx_description
1 polymer ?
#
loop_
_entity_poly.entity_id
_entity_poly.type
_entity_poly.pdbx_seq_one_letter_code
_entity_poly.pdbx_strand_id
1 'polypeptide(L)'
;MLNQMSFKLLLVVMCLWIWFLSLAFTISDEGLMRVSLKRRNLNFQSLNSSRIKRVIHQRNLESVDQNCCSKDVVYLKNYLDVQYFGEIGIGSPPQYFNVVFDTGSSNLWVPSSKCIFSEFSEIIWEANLALLAFPFDGILGLGFQGISVGKVTPVWYNMIEQGHIKDRVFSLWLNHDPMAEIGGEIVFGGVDKRHFRGEHTYVPLSQKGYWQIEVGDILLGNNTTGLCEGGCAAIVDSGTSLIAGPTGVVTQINHAIGAEGYVSIECKNIVQNYGNMIWESLISELNPEILCVDIGLCSNNGFQRIDDVIETVVHNENLDRPFCTFCNMIVLWIQVQLKKSNVKEKVLKHVDELCERLPKPVGQAFINCNSISTMPDITFTIGNKLFSLPPEQYILRVDEGSVCYSGFVALDVPYPQGPIWVLGEIFLEAYHTVFDYENLRIGFAEAA
;
A
#
# COMPACT_ATOMS: atom_id res chain seq x y z
N MET A 1 -13.13 -48.26 64.58
CA MET A 1 -13.47 -46.82 64.59
C MET A 1 -12.36 -45.89 64.07
N LEU A 2 -11.27 -46.41 63.46
CA LEU A 2 -10.19 -45.58 62.87
C LEU A 2 -10.27 -45.42 61.33
N ASN A 3 -11.11 -46.20 60.65
CA ASN A 3 -11.10 -46.26 59.16
C ASN A 3 -12.16 -45.37 58.47
N GLN A 4 -13.02 -44.69 59.23
CA GLN A 4 -14.02 -43.74 58.69
C GLN A 4 -13.60 -42.26 58.81
N MET A 5 -12.66 -41.94 59.71
CA MET A 5 -12.14 -40.57 59.86
C MET A 5 -11.12 -40.20 58.78
N SER A 6 -10.34 -41.17 58.29
CA SER A 6 -9.36 -40.96 57.22
C SER A 6 -10.01 -40.57 55.88
N PHE A 7 -11.14 -41.20 55.54
CA PHE A 7 -11.83 -40.94 54.26
C PHE A 7 -12.50 -39.56 54.22
N LYS A 8 -13.04 -39.08 55.36
CA LYS A 8 -13.62 -37.73 55.45
C LYS A 8 -12.55 -36.64 55.39
N LEU A 9 -11.37 -36.87 55.95
CA LEU A 9 -10.25 -35.93 55.88
C LEU A 9 -9.67 -35.85 54.46
N LEU A 10 -9.58 -36.99 53.76
CA LEU A 10 -9.12 -37.06 52.38
C LEU A 10 -10.07 -36.32 51.41
N LEU A 11 -11.38 -36.47 51.59
CA LEU A 11 -12.40 -35.77 50.79
C LEU A 11 -12.37 -34.24 51.03
N VAL A 12 -12.14 -33.79 52.26
CA VAL A 12 -12.03 -32.35 52.56
C VAL A 12 -10.75 -31.76 51.97
N VAL A 13 -9.63 -32.47 52.01
CA VAL A 13 -8.37 -32.02 51.39
C VAL A 13 -8.48 -32.00 49.85
N MET A 14 -9.13 -32.99 49.24
CA MET A 14 -9.40 -32.99 47.79
C MET A 14 -10.37 -31.87 47.37
N CYS A 15 -11.43 -31.60 48.14
CA CYS A 15 -12.33 -30.48 47.85
C CYS A 15 -11.67 -29.11 48.05
N LEU A 16 -10.77 -28.96 49.02
CA LEU A 16 -9.97 -27.73 49.21
C LEU A 16 -8.92 -27.55 48.10
N TRP A 17 -8.34 -28.64 47.57
CA TRP A 17 -7.46 -28.59 46.41
C TRP A 17 -8.21 -28.25 45.12
N ILE A 18 -9.46 -28.69 44.97
CA ILE A 18 -10.31 -28.31 43.83
C ILE A 18 -10.75 -26.84 43.92
N TRP A 19 -10.96 -26.31 45.14
CA TRP A 19 -11.21 -24.88 45.38
C TRP A 19 -9.98 -23.98 45.17
N PHE A 20 -8.76 -24.49 45.38
CA PHE A 20 -7.52 -23.75 45.07
C PHE A 20 -7.04 -23.93 43.62
N LEU A 21 -7.37 -25.04 42.93
CA LEU A 21 -7.12 -25.20 41.48
C LEU A 21 -8.10 -24.42 40.59
N SER A 22 -9.22 -23.95 41.13
CA SER A 22 -10.21 -23.12 40.42
C SER A 22 -9.98 -21.61 40.58
N LEU A 23 -8.86 -21.21 41.19
CA LEU A 23 -8.40 -19.82 41.26
C LEU A 23 -7.20 -19.54 40.35
N ALA A 24 -7.09 -20.28 39.24
CA ALA A 24 -6.47 -19.77 38.03
C ALA A 24 -7.56 -19.19 37.11
N PHE A 25 -8.35 -18.25 37.63
CA PHE A 25 -9.01 -17.28 36.76
C PHE A 25 -7.95 -16.28 36.33
N THR A 26 -7.28 -16.53 35.22
CA THR A 26 -6.67 -15.44 34.45
C THR A 26 -7.81 -14.61 33.86
N ILE A 27 -8.33 -13.66 34.63
CA ILE A 27 -9.08 -12.55 34.06
C ILE A 27 -8.04 -11.60 33.46
N SER A 28 -7.88 -11.65 32.15
CA SER A 28 -7.87 -10.46 31.28
C SER A 28 -7.82 -10.91 29.83
N ASP A 29 -8.98 -11.10 29.20
CA ASP A 29 -9.06 -10.73 27.79
C ASP A 29 -9.78 -9.39 27.81
N GLU A 30 -9.03 -8.29 27.64
CA GLU A 30 -9.45 -6.91 27.87
C GLU A 30 -10.50 -6.40 26.85
N GLY A 31 -11.50 -7.20 26.49
CA GLY A 31 -12.43 -6.86 25.41
C GLY A 31 -11.77 -6.76 24.04
N LEU A 32 -10.60 -7.40 23.87
CA LEU A 32 -9.88 -7.51 22.61
C LEU A 32 -10.43 -8.67 21.79
N MET A 33 -10.69 -8.44 20.50
CA MET A 33 -11.03 -9.50 19.55
C MET A 33 -9.85 -9.74 18.63
N ARG A 34 -9.37 -10.98 18.60
CA ARG A 34 -8.17 -11.37 17.85
C ARG A 34 -8.53 -12.26 16.67
N VAL A 35 -7.95 -11.97 15.52
CA VAL A 35 -8.11 -12.76 14.30
C VAL A 35 -6.73 -13.13 13.79
N SER A 36 -6.38 -14.42 13.86
CA SER A 36 -5.15 -14.93 13.25
C SER A 36 -5.24 -14.87 11.72
N LEU A 37 -4.15 -14.45 11.10
CA LEU A 37 -3.98 -14.41 9.66
C LEU A 37 -3.09 -15.56 9.22
N LYS A 38 -3.40 -16.11 8.05
CA LYS A 38 -2.53 -17.02 7.31
C LYS A 38 -1.79 -16.22 6.25
N ARG A 39 -0.52 -16.58 6.04
CA ARG A 39 0.30 -16.04 4.95
C ARG A 39 0.35 -17.05 3.81
N ARG A 40 0.30 -16.56 2.57
CA ARG A 40 0.68 -17.33 1.39
C ARG A 40 1.95 -16.80 0.75
N ASN A 41 2.64 -17.71 0.06
CA ASN A 41 3.76 -17.34 -0.79
C ASN A 41 3.26 -16.80 -2.13
N LEU A 42 3.92 -15.74 -2.62
CA LEU A 42 3.69 -15.24 -3.95
C LEU A 42 4.42 -16.08 -4.99
N ASN A 43 3.80 -16.19 -6.16
CA ASN A 43 4.36 -16.88 -7.31
C ASN A 43 4.33 -15.96 -8.52
N PHE A 44 5.11 -16.31 -9.55
CA PHE A 44 5.22 -15.54 -10.78
C PHE A 44 3.86 -15.20 -11.40
N GLN A 45 2.93 -16.16 -11.44
CA GLN A 45 1.62 -16.00 -12.06
C GLN A 45 0.78 -14.94 -11.36
N SER A 46 0.69 -15.03 -10.02
CA SER A 46 -0.07 -14.09 -9.19
C SER A 46 0.43 -12.65 -9.35
N LEU A 47 1.75 -12.45 -9.31
CA LEU A 47 2.39 -11.14 -9.50
C LEU A 47 2.23 -10.60 -10.92
N ASN A 48 2.30 -11.45 -11.95
CA ASN A 48 2.13 -10.99 -13.33
C ASN A 48 0.67 -10.59 -13.59
N SER A 49 -0.28 -11.39 -13.12
CA SER A 49 -1.71 -11.09 -13.23
C SER A 49 -2.10 -9.84 -12.43
N SER A 50 -1.48 -9.59 -11.27
CA SER A 50 -1.69 -8.38 -10.46
C SER A 50 -1.30 -7.11 -11.22
N ARG A 51 -0.13 -7.13 -11.88
CA ARG A 51 0.32 -6.01 -12.72
C ARG A 51 -0.55 -5.81 -13.96
N ILE A 52 -0.95 -6.89 -14.65
CA ILE A 52 -1.86 -6.78 -15.80
C ILE A 52 -3.20 -6.14 -15.38
N LYS A 53 -3.76 -6.54 -14.24
CA LYS A 53 -4.97 -5.92 -13.70
C LYS A 53 -4.78 -4.43 -13.41
N ARG A 54 -3.66 -4.03 -12.79
CA ARG A 54 -3.34 -2.61 -12.55
C ARG A 54 -3.29 -1.81 -13.84
N VAL A 55 -2.66 -2.31 -14.90
CA VAL A 55 -2.62 -1.62 -16.21
C VAL A 55 -4.00 -1.45 -16.83
N ILE A 56 -4.81 -2.52 -16.80
CA ILE A 56 -6.18 -2.45 -17.31
C ILE A 56 -6.99 -1.44 -16.50
N HIS A 57 -6.83 -1.44 -15.17
CA HIS A 57 -7.50 -0.48 -14.29
C HIS A 57 -7.07 0.96 -14.57
N GLN A 58 -5.77 1.21 -14.76
CA GLN A 58 -5.23 2.53 -15.08
C GLN A 58 -5.77 3.06 -16.43
N ARG A 59 -5.88 2.20 -17.46
CA ARG A 59 -6.54 2.55 -18.73
C ARG A 59 -8.04 2.80 -18.58
N ASN A 60 -8.69 2.10 -17.66
CA ASN A 60 -10.12 2.30 -17.39
C ASN A 60 -10.37 3.58 -16.59
N LEU A 61 -9.46 4.01 -15.72
CA LEU A 61 -9.53 5.32 -15.06
C LEU A 61 -9.48 6.48 -16.06
N GLU A 62 -8.83 6.30 -17.21
CA GLU A 62 -8.86 7.25 -18.33
C GLU A 62 -10.19 7.21 -19.13
N SER A 63 -11.01 6.16 -18.98
CA SER A 63 -12.26 5.94 -19.73
C SER A 63 -13.53 5.91 -18.88
N VAL A 64 -13.44 6.17 -17.56
CA VAL A 64 -14.61 6.17 -16.67
C VAL A 64 -15.47 7.42 -16.91
N ASP A 65 -16.68 7.12 -17.37
CA ASP A 65 -17.84 8.00 -17.50
C ASP A 65 -18.12 8.79 -16.20
N GLN A 66 -18.40 10.08 -16.37
CA GLN A 66 -18.31 11.16 -15.37
C GLN A 66 -19.38 11.14 -14.26
N ASN A 67 -20.18 10.08 -14.15
CA ASN A 67 -21.50 10.17 -13.51
C ASN A 67 -21.80 9.17 -12.37
N CYS A 68 -20.85 8.35 -11.91
CA CYS A 68 -21.22 7.31 -10.92
C CYS A 68 -20.52 7.38 -9.54
N CYS A 69 -19.35 8.02 -9.41
CA CYS A 69 -18.62 8.01 -8.14
C CYS A 69 -17.97 9.35 -7.83
N SER A 70 -17.96 9.74 -6.54
CA SER A 70 -17.30 10.96 -6.05
C SER A 70 -15.87 11.03 -6.58
N LYS A 71 -15.45 12.21 -7.04
CA LYS A 71 -14.10 12.51 -7.55
C LYS A 71 -13.00 12.39 -6.48
N ASP A 72 -13.26 11.74 -5.35
CA ASP A 72 -12.39 11.70 -4.16
C ASP A 72 -11.96 10.28 -3.78
N VAL A 73 -12.25 9.28 -4.63
CA VAL A 73 -12.05 7.85 -4.33
C VAL A 73 -10.94 7.28 -5.22
N VAL A 74 -9.75 7.07 -4.66
CA VAL A 74 -8.65 6.36 -5.32
C VAL A 74 -8.94 4.87 -5.33
N TYR A 75 -9.33 4.35 -6.48
CA TYR A 75 -9.71 2.94 -6.60
C TYR A 75 -8.46 2.07 -6.76
N LEU A 76 -8.04 1.41 -5.68
CA LEU A 76 -6.85 0.54 -5.65
C LEU A 76 -7.25 -0.94 -5.72
N LYS A 77 -7.76 -1.40 -6.86
CA LYS A 77 -8.08 -2.83 -7.01
C LYS A 77 -6.87 -3.64 -7.46
N ASN A 78 -6.04 -4.08 -6.52
CA ASN A 78 -5.03 -5.09 -6.81
C ASN A 78 -4.90 -6.15 -5.71
N TYR A 79 -5.78 -7.15 -5.74
CA TYR A 79 -5.79 -8.22 -4.73
C TYR A 79 -4.98 -9.47 -5.11
N LEU A 80 -4.40 -9.50 -6.30
CA LEU A 80 -3.67 -10.67 -6.79
C LEU A 80 -2.27 -10.79 -6.17
N ASP A 81 -1.70 -9.70 -5.67
CA ASP A 81 -0.44 -9.70 -4.93
C ASP A 81 -0.61 -9.92 -3.43
N VAL A 82 -1.80 -9.76 -2.83
CA VAL A 82 -2.09 -9.93 -1.38
C VAL A 82 -1.58 -11.24 -0.81
N GLN A 83 -0.93 -11.22 0.36
CA GLN A 83 -0.37 -12.41 1.00
C GLN A 83 -1.13 -12.85 2.25
N TYR A 84 -1.87 -11.96 2.92
CA TYR A 84 -2.50 -12.27 4.19
C TYR A 84 -4.03 -12.34 4.09
N PHE A 85 -4.60 -13.38 4.70
CA PHE A 85 -6.04 -13.58 4.80
C PHE A 85 -6.39 -14.26 6.12
N GLY A 86 -7.62 -14.03 6.60
CA GLY A 86 -8.15 -14.68 7.79
C GLY A 86 -9.52 -15.27 7.54
N GLU A 87 -10.05 -16.01 8.50
CA GLU A 87 -11.34 -16.69 8.36
C GLU A 87 -12.47 -15.89 9.04
N ILE A 88 -13.61 -15.78 8.37
CA ILE A 88 -14.86 -15.21 8.93
C ILE A 88 -16.01 -16.19 8.78
N GLY A 89 -16.99 -16.13 9.69
CA GLY A 89 -18.22 -16.92 9.61
C GLY A 89 -19.44 -16.05 9.28
N ILE A 90 -20.25 -16.46 8.30
CA ILE A 90 -21.49 -15.77 7.90
C ILE A 90 -22.70 -16.69 8.05
N GLY A 91 -23.76 -16.20 8.69
CA GLY A 91 -25.04 -16.90 8.84
C GLY A 91 -25.15 -17.76 10.11
N SER A 92 -26.25 -18.52 10.20
CA SER A 92 -26.53 -19.42 11.32
C SER A 92 -27.19 -20.70 10.79
N PRO A 93 -26.50 -21.87 10.78
CA PRO A 93 -25.13 -22.08 11.28
C PRO A 93 -24.07 -21.30 10.47
N PRO A 94 -22.91 -20.95 11.08
CA PRO A 94 -21.87 -20.21 10.38
C PRO A 94 -21.30 -20.97 9.18
N GLN A 95 -21.21 -20.28 8.04
CA GLN A 95 -20.46 -20.70 6.86
C GLN A 95 -19.14 -19.92 6.82
N TYR A 96 -18.02 -20.62 6.71
CA TYR A 96 -16.70 -20.01 6.80
C TYR A 96 -16.14 -19.60 5.44
N PHE A 97 -15.52 -18.43 5.40
CA PHE A 97 -14.88 -17.85 4.22
C PHE A 97 -13.50 -17.31 4.60
N ASN A 98 -12.50 -17.55 3.75
CA ASN A 98 -11.21 -16.88 3.84
C ASN A 98 -11.32 -15.51 3.18
N VAL A 99 -11.02 -14.45 3.91
CA VAL A 99 -11.13 -13.07 3.41
C VAL A 99 -9.86 -12.28 3.64
N VAL A 100 -9.59 -11.37 2.72
CA VAL A 100 -8.60 -10.31 2.91
C VAL A 100 -9.22 -9.23 3.79
N PHE A 101 -8.49 -8.81 4.82
CA PHE A 101 -8.85 -7.67 5.64
C PHE A 101 -8.21 -6.43 5.04
N ASP A 102 -9.02 -5.58 4.43
CA ASP A 102 -8.55 -4.59 3.46
C ASP A 102 -8.85 -3.17 3.97
N THR A 103 -7.82 -2.44 4.38
CA THR A 103 -7.95 -1.04 4.82
C THR A 103 -8.16 -0.06 3.65
N GLY A 104 -7.90 -0.47 2.41
CA GLY A 104 -8.16 0.29 1.19
C GLY A 104 -9.62 0.24 0.70
N SER A 105 -10.47 -0.62 1.26
CA SER A 105 -11.90 -0.71 0.91
C SER A 105 -12.83 -0.77 2.12
N SER A 106 -14.15 -0.71 1.93
CA SER A 106 -15.13 -0.57 3.04
C SER A 106 -16.33 -1.51 2.99
N ASN A 107 -16.41 -2.34 1.96
CA ASN A 107 -17.49 -3.31 1.81
C ASN A 107 -17.00 -4.70 2.24
N LEU A 108 -17.90 -5.49 2.83
CA LEU A 108 -17.75 -6.95 2.90
C LEU A 108 -18.41 -7.56 1.66
N TRP A 109 -17.70 -8.45 0.97
CA TRP A 109 -18.29 -9.28 -0.09
C TRP A 109 -17.72 -10.70 -0.06
N VAL A 110 -18.59 -11.67 -0.33
CA VAL A 110 -18.26 -13.10 -0.49
C VAL A 110 -19.05 -13.68 -1.68
N PRO A 111 -18.63 -14.81 -2.27
CA PRO A 111 -19.35 -15.45 -3.38
C PRO A 111 -20.72 -15.96 -2.92
N SER A 112 -21.73 -15.81 -3.78
CA SER A 112 -23.09 -16.29 -3.52
C SER A 112 -23.31 -17.67 -4.11
N SER A 113 -24.07 -18.54 -3.44
CA SER A 113 -24.52 -19.82 -3.99
C SER A 113 -25.41 -19.68 -5.22
N LYS A 114 -25.95 -18.47 -5.48
CA LYS A 114 -26.69 -18.15 -6.71
C LYS A 114 -25.78 -17.90 -7.91
N CYS A 115 -24.46 -17.81 -7.72
CA CYS A 115 -23.48 -17.68 -8.79
C CYS A 115 -23.23 -19.05 -9.46
N ILE A 116 -24.26 -19.64 -10.08
CA ILE A 116 -24.22 -21.03 -10.56
C ILE A 116 -23.61 -21.15 -11.97
N PHE A 117 -23.73 -20.11 -12.79
CA PHE A 117 -22.97 -19.90 -14.02
C PHE A 117 -22.88 -18.37 -14.17
N SER A 118 -21.83 -17.84 -14.81
CA SER A 118 -21.65 -16.41 -15.07
C SER A 118 -22.69 -15.86 -16.07
N GLU A 119 -23.97 -15.93 -15.72
CA GLU A 119 -25.09 -15.22 -16.32
C GLU A 119 -25.85 -14.46 -15.23
N PHE A 120 -25.67 -13.14 -15.31
CA PHE A 120 -26.36 -11.99 -14.71
C PHE A 120 -27.40 -12.16 -13.57
N SER A 121 -27.24 -11.21 -12.61
CA SER A 121 -28.17 -10.69 -11.56
C SER A 121 -28.00 -11.34 -10.18
N GLU A 122 -27.56 -10.73 -9.08
CA GLU A 122 -27.24 -9.35 -8.66
C GLU A 122 -25.94 -9.39 -7.84
N ILE A 123 -24.78 -9.24 -8.49
CA ILE A 123 -23.64 -8.38 -8.14
C ILE A 123 -22.97 -8.14 -9.50
N ILE A 124 -23.38 -7.09 -10.21
CA ILE A 124 -22.68 -6.64 -11.42
C ILE A 124 -21.56 -5.76 -10.86
N TRP A 125 -20.29 -6.21 -10.83
CA TRP A 125 -19.33 -5.76 -11.85
C TRP A 125 -18.01 -6.55 -11.92
N GLU A 126 -17.86 -7.69 -11.25
CA GLU A 126 -16.66 -8.54 -11.45
C GLU A 126 -16.99 -10.02 -11.51
N ALA A 127 -17.79 -10.43 -12.50
CA ALA A 127 -17.70 -11.80 -13.03
C ALA A 127 -16.42 -11.93 -13.86
N ASN A 128 -15.27 -11.78 -13.20
CA ASN A 128 -13.96 -11.88 -13.83
C ASN A 128 -13.40 -13.27 -13.50
N LEU A 129 -12.91 -13.99 -14.51
CA LEU A 129 -12.19 -15.27 -14.35
C LEU A 129 -11.07 -15.20 -13.29
N ALA A 130 -10.63 -13.98 -12.95
CA ALA A 130 -9.68 -13.74 -11.88
C ALA A 130 -10.17 -14.03 -10.46
N LEU A 131 -11.49 -14.12 -10.20
CA LEU A 131 -12.02 -14.60 -8.92
C LEU A 131 -11.65 -16.08 -8.68
N LEU A 132 -11.64 -16.89 -9.73
CA LEU A 132 -11.23 -18.30 -9.66
C LEU A 132 -9.73 -18.48 -9.42
N ALA A 133 -8.94 -17.42 -9.64
CA ALA A 133 -7.51 -17.40 -9.39
C ALA A 133 -7.15 -16.85 -8.01
N PHE A 134 -8.13 -16.37 -7.22
CA PHE A 134 -7.87 -15.91 -5.87
C PHE A 134 -7.76 -17.09 -4.89
N PRO A 135 -6.77 -17.06 -3.99
CA PRO A 135 -6.63 -18.06 -2.93
C PRO A 135 -7.52 -17.75 -1.70
N PHE A 136 -8.36 -16.73 -1.80
CA PHE A 136 -9.32 -16.30 -0.78
C PHE A 136 -10.70 -16.17 -1.43
N ASP A 137 -11.74 -16.26 -0.61
CA ASP A 137 -13.13 -16.26 -1.06
C ASP A 137 -13.67 -14.84 -1.24
N GLY A 138 -13.26 -13.90 -0.37
CA GLY A 138 -13.81 -12.54 -0.36
C GLY A 138 -12.93 -11.48 0.27
N ILE A 139 -13.50 -10.30 0.49
CA ILE A 139 -12.84 -9.17 1.13
C ILE A 139 -13.72 -8.62 2.23
N LEU A 140 -13.12 -8.29 3.37
CA LEU A 140 -13.72 -7.54 4.46
C LEU A 140 -13.03 -6.18 4.54
N GLY A 141 -13.72 -5.14 4.06
CA GLY A 141 -13.24 -3.77 4.09
C GLY A 141 -13.17 -3.18 5.50
N LEU A 142 -12.04 -2.57 5.84
CA LEU A 142 -11.72 -1.90 7.11
C LEU A 142 -11.58 -0.37 6.98
N GLY A 143 -11.87 0.17 5.80
CA GLY A 143 -11.92 1.61 5.53
C GLY A 143 -13.18 2.29 6.08
N PHE A 144 -13.39 3.54 5.64
CA PHE A 144 -14.47 4.40 6.11
C PHE A 144 -15.76 4.23 5.29
N GLN A 145 -16.93 4.35 5.92
CA GLN A 145 -18.23 4.29 5.23
C GLN A 145 -18.35 5.26 4.04
N GLY A 146 -17.60 6.37 4.05
CA GLY A 146 -17.58 7.36 2.97
C GLY A 146 -17.27 6.76 1.59
N ILE A 147 -16.39 5.75 1.53
CA ILE A 147 -15.98 5.07 0.29
C ILE A 147 -16.70 3.73 0.06
N SER A 148 -17.67 3.40 0.92
CA SER A 148 -18.49 2.19 0.78
C SER A 148 -19.50 2.33 -0.38
N VAL A 149 -19.50 1.34 -1.27
CA VAL A 149 -20.50 1.21 -2.33
C VAL A 149 -21.87 1.05 -1.69
N GLY A 150 -22.85 1.85 -2.12
CA GLY A 150 -24.20 1.86 -1.54
C GLY A 150 -24.27 2.44 -0.12
N LYS A 151 -23.18 3.05 0.39
CA LYS A 151 -23.10 3.63 1.75
C LYS A 151 -23.40 2.61 2.86
N VAL A 152 -23.12 1.34 2.60
CA VAL A 152 -23.28 0.25 3.58
C VAL A 152 -22.33 0.47 4.75
N THR A 153 -22.82 0.30 5.98
CA THR A 153 -22.02 0.38 7.20
C THR A 153 -20.96 -0.73 7.24
N PRO A 154 -19.66 -0.41 7.36
CA PRO A 154 -18.60 -1.41 7.44
C PRO A 154 -18.75 -2.33 8.66
N VAL A 155 -18.23 -3.56 8.58
CA VAL A 155 -18.39 -4.59 9.63
C VAL A 155 -17.87 -4.11 10.98
N TRP A 156 -16.69 -3.50 11.00
CA TRP A 156 -16.06 -3.05 12.24
C TRP A 156 -16.78 -1.85 12.88
N TYR A 157 -17.54 -1.06 12.11
CA TYR A 157 -18.43 -0.03 12.68
C TYR A 157 -19.56 -0.70 13.47
N ASN A 158 -20.17 -1.75 12.91
CA ASN A 158 -21.21 -2.51 13.61
C ASN A 158 -20.67 -3.17 14.88
N MET A 159 -19.42 -3.67 14.87
CA MET A 159 -18.77 -4.23 16.07
C MET A 159 -18.66 -3.19 17.19
N ILE A 160 -18.33 -1.94 16.86
CA ILE A 160 -18.31 -0.82 17.83
C ILE A 160 -19.72 -0.52 18.33
N GLU A 161 -20.68 -0.34 17.41
CA GLU A 161 -22.06 0.05 17.75
C GLU A 161 -22.77 -1.00 18.62
N GLN A 162 -22.46 -2.28 18.42
CA GLN A 162 -23.00 -3.39 19.20
C GLN A 162 -22.25 -3.63 20.52
N GLY A 163 -21.19 -2.87 20.79
CA GLY A 163 -20.40 -2.99 22.02
C GLY A 163 -19.52 -4.24 22.09
N HIS A 164 -19.18 -4.85 20.94
CA HIS A 164 -18.28 -6.00 20.86
C HIS A 164 -16.80 -5.62 21.01
N ILE A 165 -16.45 -4.38 20.70
CA ILE A 165 -15.12 -3.81 20.90
C ILE A 165 -15.24 -2.49 21.66
N LYS A 166 -14.38 -2.33 22.67
CA LYS A 166 -14.44 -1.22 23.61
C LYS A 166 -13.77 0.03 23.05
N ASP A 167 -12.51 -0.10 22.67
CA ASP A 167 -11.74 0.98 22.09
C ASP A 167 -11.92 0.99 20.57
N ARG A 168 -12.07 2.17 19.95
CA ARG A 168 -12.31 2.28 18.50
C ARG A 168 -11.00 2.25 17.73
N VAL A 169 -10.23 1.21 17.96
CA VAL A 169 -8.92 0.99 17.35
C VAL A 169 -8.83 -0.45 16.86
N PHE A 170 -8.05 -0.67 15.82
CA PHE A 170 -7.58 -2.00 15.48
C PHE A 170 -6.12 -1.96 15.06
N SER A 171 -5.40 -3.05 15.24
CA SER A 171 -3.99 -3.15 14.85
C SER A 171 -3.69 -4.36 14.01
N LEU A 172 -2.69 -4.22 13.14
CA LEU A 172 -2.17 -5.24 12.28
C LEU A 172 -0.73 -5.57 12.64
N TRP A 173 -0.46 -6.85 12.79
CA TRP A 173 0.88 -7.43 12.78
C TRP A 173 0.95 -8.47 11.67
N LEU A 174 1.86 -8.29 10.72
CA LEU A 174 2.09 -9.22 9.63
C LEU A 174 3.46 -9.87 9.84
N ASN A 175 3.47 -11.19 9.93
CA ASN A 175 4.67 -11.96 10.20
C ASN A 175 5.44 -12.23 8.91
N HIS A 176 6.64 -11.66 8.81
CA HIS A 176 7.52 -11.81 7.65
C HIS A 176 8.14 -13.22 7.55
N ASP A 177 8.07 -14.08 8.56
CA ASP A 177 8.59 -15.46 8.46
C ASP A 177 7.67 -16.32 7.54
N PRO A 178 8.14 -16.77 6.37
CA PRO A 178 7.32 -17.58 5.46
C PRO A 178 7.02 -18.98 6.01
N MET A 179 7.76 -19.44 7.03
CA MET A 179 7.59 -20.76 7.65
C MET A 179 6.72 -20.73 8.90
N ALA A 180 6.29 -19.55 9.35
CA ALA A 180 5.47 -19.42 10.54
C ALA A 180 4.05 -19.98 10.32
N GLU A 181 3.54 -20.72 11.32
CA GLU A 181 2.15 -21.21 11.31
C GLU A 181 1.14 -20.07 11.36
N ILE A 182 1.48 -19.01 12.10
CA ILE A 182 0.70 -17.77 12.19
C ILE A 182 1.37 -16.74 11.28
N GLY A 183 0.68 -16.45 10.17
CA GLY A 183 1.11 -15.42 9.21
C GLY A 183 0.90 -14.00 9.74
N GLY A 184 0.03 -13.79 10.72
CA GLY A 184 -0.16 -12.48 11.34
C GLY A 184 -1.32 -12.47 12.31
N GLU A 185 -1.65 -11.31 12.85
CA GLU A 185 -2.78 -11.11 13.74
C GLU A 185 -3.42 -9.74 13.50
N ILE A 186 -4.75 -9.71 13.49
CA ILE A 186 -5.54 -8.49 13.64
C ILE A 186 -6.10 -8.46 15.05
N VAL A 187 -5.92 -7.34 15.75
CA VAL A 187 -6.53 -7.11 17.05
C VAL A 187 -7.53 -5.97 16.91
N PHE A 188 -8.81 -6.25 17.07
CA PHE A 188 -9.84 -5.22 17.20
C PHE A 188 -10.04 -4.87 18.68
N GLY A 189 -10.20 -3.59 18.97
CA GLY A 189 -10.40 -3.09 20.32
C GLY A 189 -9.11 -2.78 21.10
N GLY A 190 -7.93 -2.88 20.47
CA GLY A 190 -6.67 -2.57 21.13
C GLY A 190 -5.44 -3.00 20.33
N VAL A 191 -4.35 -3.28 21.03
CA VAL A 191 -3.04 -3.67 20.47
C VAL A 191 -2.43 -4.81 21.28
N ASP A 192 -1.64 -5.67 20.64
CA ASP A 192 -0.84 -6.68 21.36
C ASP A 192 0.62 -6.22 21.48
N LYS A 193 1.06 -6.00 22.72
CA LYS A 193 2.44 -5.58 23.04
C LYS A 193 3.52 -6.59 22.64
N ARG A 194 3.16 -7.84 22.34
CA ARG A 194 4.10 -8.86 21.86
C ARG A 194 4.50 -8.66 20.39
N HIS A 195 3.73 -7.87 19.65
CA HIS A 195 3.86 -7.76 18.18
C HIS A 195 4.65 -6.52 17.72
N PHE A 196 5.18 -5.72 18.64
CA PHE A 196 5.99 -4.56 18.29
C PHE A 196 7.06 -4.24 19.33
N ARG A 197 8.04 -3.43 18.92
CA ARG A 197 9.12 -2.92 19.76
C ARG A 197 9.08 -1.40 19.83
N GLY A 198 9.36 -0.86 21.01
CA GLY A 198 9.31 0.57 21.26
C GLY A 198 7.89 1.13 21.27
N GLU A 199 7.77 2.43 20.96
CA GLU A 199 6.50 3.16 20.97
C GLU A 199 6.02 3.50 19.56
N HIS A 200 4.71 3.48 19.35
CA HIS A 200 4.11 3.92 18.10
C HIS A 200 4.33 5.41 17.85
N THR A 201 4.71 5.73 16.63
CA THR A 201 4.71 7.10 16.13
C THR A 201 3.38 7.34 15.44
N TYR A 202 2.55 8.20 16.04
CA TYR A 202 1.23 8.51 15.54
C TYR A 202 1.23 9.74 14.63
N VAL A 203 0.56 9.63 13.50
CA VAL A 203 0.31 10.73 12.56
C VAL A 203 -1.19 10.85 12.28
N PRO A 204 -1.74 12.08 12.22
CA PRO A 204 -3.16 12.30 11.94
C PRO A 204 -3.50 11.91 10.50
N LEU A 205 -4.77 11.59 10.25
CA LEU A 205 -5.27 11.39 8.89
C LEU A 205 -5.30 12.73 8.13
N SER A 206 -4.80 12.74 6.89
CA SER A 206 -4.82 13.93 6.03
C SER A 206 -6.17 14.13 5.33
N GLN A 207 -6.87 13.04 4.99
CA GLN A 207 -8.19 13.10 4.36
C GLN A 207 -9.11 12.01 4.95
N LYS A 208 -10.36 12.38 5.24
CA LYS A 208 -11.40 11.42 5.67
C LYS A 208 -11.93 10.64 4.47
N GLY A 209 -11.73 9.33 4.46
CA GLY A 209 -12.23 8.42 3.43
C GLY A 209 -11.35 7.18 3.32
N TYR A 210 -10.05 7.41 3.22
CA TYR A 210 -9.01 6.39 3.32
C TYR A 210 -8.27 6.51 4.65
N TRP A 211 -7.54 5.45 5.00
CA TRP A 211 -6.47 5.51 6.00
C TRP A 211 -5.25 6.22 5.39
N GLN A 212 -5.42 7.51 5.08
CA GLN A 212 -4.45 8.35 4.39
C GLN A 212 -3.72 9.27 5.37
N ILE A 213 -2.41 9.35 5.24
CA ILE A 213 -1.50 10.18 6.06
C ILE A 213 -0.64 11.08 5.17
N GLU A 214 -0.08 12.13 5.74
CA GLU A 214 1.02 12.86 5.13
C GLU A 214 2.33 12.08 5.31
N VAL A 215 3.10 11.96 4.24
CA VAL A 215 4.47 11.45 4.23
C VAL A 215 5.39 12.53 3.71
N GLY A 216 6.53 12.71 4.37
CA GLY A 216 7.59 13.59 3.92
C GLY A 216 8.42 12.93 2.84
N ASP A 217 9.71 13.28 2.82
CA ASP A 217 10.64 12.80 1.81
C ASP A 217 10.88 11.28 1.88
N ILE A 218 11.16 10.70 0.71
CA ILE A 218 11.56 9.31 0.53
C ILE A 218 13.04 9.32 0.19
N LEU A 219 13.83 8.63 1.00
CA LEU A 219 15.28 8.60 0.88
C LEU A 219 15.75 7.27 0.26
N LEU A 220 16.70 7.39 -0.67
CA LEU A 220 17.49 6.29 -1.23
C LEU A 220 18.87 6.29 -0.57
N GLY A 221 19.04 5.41 0.41
CA GLY A 221 20.10 5.51 1.41
C GLY A 221 19.97 6.84 2.15
N ASN A 222 20.97 7.71 2.03
CA ASN A 222 20.97 9.03 2.65
C ASN A 222 20.57 10.17 1.69
N ASN A 223 20.09 9.85 0.48
CA ASN A 223 19.80 10.84 -0.54
C ASN A 223 18.30 11.01 -0.75
N THR A 224 17.83 12.25 -0.83
CA THR A 224 16.47 12.58 -1.23
C THR A 224 16.12 12.10 -2.64
N THR A 225 14.83 11.82 -2.85
CA THR A 225 14.23 11.58 -4.18
C THR A 225 13.52 12.82 -4.74
N GLY A 226 13.49 13.93 -3.97
CA GLY A 226 13.05 15.26 -4.37
C GLY A 226 11.54 15.49 -4.32
N LEU A 227 10.75 14.54 -4.82
CA LEU A 227 9.33 14.77 -5.11
C LEU A 227 8.50 15.07 -3.85
N CYS A 228 8.76 14.37 -2.74
CA CYS A 228 7.96 14.46 -1.52
C CYS A 228 8.60 15.33 -0.43
N GLU A 229 9.61 16.16 -0.76
CA GLU A 229 10.20 17.11 0.19
C GLU A 229 9.16 18.12 0.72
N GLY A 230 8.20 18.51 -0.13
CA GLY A 230 7.07 19.38 0.24
C GLY A 230 5.89 18.65 0.87
N GLY A 231 5.99 17.33 1.09
CA GLY A 231 4.91 16.46 1.51
C GLY A 231 4.22 15.76 0.33
N CYS A 232 3.86 14.51 0.55
CA CYS A 232 3.02 13.67 -0.30
C CYS A 232 1.96 13.02 0.59
N ALA A 233 0.89 12.52 -0.03
CA ALA A 233 -0.04 11.66 0.68
C ALA A 233 0.39 10.19 0.58
N ALA A 234 0.03 9.38 1.58
CA ALA A 234 0.12 7.93 1.49
C ALA A 234 -1.11 7.25 2.07
N ILE A 235 -1.64 6.27 1.35
CA ILE A 235 -2.70 5.36 1.83
C ILE A 235 -2.03 4.13 2.44
N VAL A 236 -2.44 3.77 3.65
CA VAL A 236 -1.96 2.58 4.35
C VAL A 236 -2.93 1.42 4.06
N ASP A 237 -2.50 0.47 3.24
CA ASP A 237 -3.38 -0.49 2.58
C ASP A 237 -2.95 -1.94 2.81
N SER A 238 -3.67 -2.64 3.70
CA SER A 238 -3.47 -4.08 3.92
C SER A 238 -4.07 -4.97 2.81
N GLY A 239 -4.84 -4.38 1.89
CA GLY A 239 -5.43 -5.05 0.72
C GLY A 239 -4.50 -5.16 -0.49
N THR A 240 -3.23 -4.76 -0.36
CA THR A 240 -2.20 -4.92 -1.41
C THR A 240 -0.81 -5.14 -0.80
N SER A 241 0.03 -5.93 -1.47
CA SER A 241 1.36 -6.25 -0.91
C SER A 241 2.44 -5.26 -1.29
N LEU A 242 2.45 -4.82 -2.55
CA LEU A 242 3.51 -3.97 -3.09
C LEU A 242 3.37 -2.53 -2.60
N ILE A 243 4.50 -1.81 -2.56
CA ILE A 243 4.50 -0.37 -2.34
C ILE A 243 4.29 0.31 -3.70
N ALA A 244 3.26 1.13 -3.80
CA ALA A 244 2.99 1.91 -5.01
C ALA A 244 3.37 3.38 -4.81
N GLY A 245 3.95 4.01 -5.82
CA GLY A 245 4.27 5.44 -5.75
C GLY A 245 4.57 6.07 -7.11
N PRO A 246 4.84 7.38 -7.13
CA PRO A 246 5.01 8.14 -8.37
C PRO A 246 6.13 7.58 -9.25
N THR A 247 5.88 7.51 -10.56
CA THR A 247 6.82 6.95 -11.54
C THR A 247 8.20 7.59 -11.45
N GLY A 248 8.27 8.91 -11.24
CA GLY A 248 9.53 9.65 -11.11
C GLY A 248 10.41 9.16 -9.95
N VAL A 249 9.82 8.72 -8.84
CA VAL A 249 10.56 8.18 -7.68
C VAL A 249 10.84 6.70 -7.84
N VAL A 250 9.85 5.91 -8.30
CA VAL A 250 10.02 4.46 -8.53
C VAL A 250 11.09 4.18 -9.59
N THR A 251 11.27 5.05 -10.58
CA THR A 251 12.37 4.98 -11.56
C THR A 251 13.73 5.13 -10.89
N GLN A 252 13.87 6.09 -9.97
CA GLN A 252 15.11 6.28 -9.20
C GLN A 252 15.40 5.06 -8.32
N ILE A 253 14.37 4.49 -7.67
CA ILE A 253 14.48 3.25 -6.90
C ILE A 253 14.96 2.11 -7.79
N ASN A 254 14.29 1.87 -8.94
CA ASN A 254 14.65 0.79 -9.86
C ASN A 254 16.08 0.91 -10.38
N HIS A 255 16.54 2.12 -10.69
CA HIS A 255 17.95 2.36 -11.07
C HIS A 255 18.90 2.01 -9.92
N ALA A 256 18.62 2.49 -8.70
CA ALA A 256 19.48 2.29 -7.53
C ALA A 256 19.59 0.81 -7.09
N ILE A 257 18.54 0.02 -7.27
CA ILE A 257 18.51 -1.41 -6.91
C ILE A 257 18.86 -2.34 -8.10
N GLY A 258 19.12 -1.77 -9.27
CA GLY A 258 19.44 -2.52 -10.48
C GLY A 258 18.26 -3.28 -11.09
N ALA A 259 17.02 -2.89 -10.78
CA ALA A 259 15.82 -3.53 -11.32
C ALA A 259 15.64 -3.28 -12.82
N GLU A 260 15.17 -4.29 -13.54
CA GLU A 260 14.84 -4.16 -14.96
C GLU A 260 13.68 -3.17 -15.19
N GLY A 261 13.93 -2.19 -16.05
CA GLY A 261 12.90 -1.29 -16.59
C GLY A 261 12.65 -1.54 -18.08
N TYR A 262 11.96 -0.60 -18.71
CA TYR A 262 11.94 -0.48 -20.17
C TYR A 262 12.65 0.82 -20.59
N VAL A 263 13.19 0.81 -21.81
CA VAL A 263 13.82 1.98 -22.40
C VAL A 263 12.74 2.82 -23.09
N SER A 264 12.57 4.08 -22.67
CA SER A 264 11.70 5.04 -23.39
C SER A 264 12.53 5.90 -24.33
N ILE A 265 12.20 5.81 -25.61
CA ILE A 265 12.80 6.63 -26.66
C ILE A 265 12.35 8.08 -26.50
N GLU A 266 11.11 8.32 -26.10
CA GLU A 266 10.53 9.64 -25.84
C GLU A 266 11.27 10.35 -24.69
N CYS A 267 11.51 9.65 -23.58
CA CYS A 267 12.29 10.16 -22.46
C CYS A 267 13.71 10.54 -22.90
N LYS A 268 14.42 9.61 -23.58
CA LYS A 268 15.77 9.85 -24.09
C LYS A 268 15.81 11.01 -25.09
N ASN A 269 14.82 11.15 -25.97
CA ASN A 269 14.72 12.26 -26.91
C ASN A 269 14.60 13.61 -26.19
N ILE A 270 13.88 13.68 -25.07
CA ILE A 270 13.79 14.92 -24.29
C ILE A 270 15.14 15.24 -23.66
N VAL A 271 15.82 14.25 -23.06
CA VAL A 271 17.16 14.45 -22.49
C VAL A 271 18.14 14.95 -23.56
N GLN A 272 18.14 14.35 -24.76
CA GLN A 272 19.04 14.71 -25.85
C GLN A 272 18.76 16.09 -26.44
N ASN A 273 17.50 16.43 -26.66
CA ASN A 273 17.14 17.67 -27.38
C ASN A 273 16.94 18.87 -26.43
N TYR A 274 16.47 18.64 -25.20
CA TYR A 274 16.10 19.68 -24.25
C TYR A 274 16.91 19.66 -22.96
N GLY A 275 17.68 18.60 -22.67
CA GLY A 275 18.42 18.45 -21.40
C GLY A 275 19.38 19.61 -21.10
N ASN A 276 20.07 20.15 -22.11
CA ASN A 276 20.92 21.34 -21.93
C ASN A 276 20.12 22.57 -21.52
N MET A 277 18.96 22.82 -22.16
CA MET A 277 18.10 23.97 -21.87
C MET A 277 17.47 23.86 -20.48
N ILE A 278 17.01 22.65 -20.12
CA ILE A 278 16.47 22.36 -18.78
C ILE A 278 17.55 22.61 -17.72
N TRP A 279 18.77 22.09 -17.95
CA TRP A 279 19.92 22.31 -17.06
C TRP A 279 20.22 23.79 -16.86
N GLU A 280 20.36 24.55 -17.95
CA GLU A 280 20.70 25.98 -17.90
C GLU A 280 19.63 26.80 -17.18
N SER A 281 18.36 26.44 -17.38
CA SER A 281 17.23 27.06 -16.70
C SER A 281 17.25 26.81 -15.19
N LEU A 282 17.54 25.57 -14.78
CA LEU A 282 17.62 25.21 -13.37
C LEU A 282 18.82 25.83 -12.65
N ILE A 283 19.99 25.91 -13.32
CA ILE A 283 21.16 26.62 -12.78
C ILE A 283 20.92 28.12 -12.67
N SER A 284 20.09 28.69 -13.54
CA SER A 284 19.70 30.11 -13.51
C SER A 284 18.60 30.40 -12.48
N GLU A 285 18.25 29.44 -11.62
CA GLU A 285 17.22 29.55 -10.58
C GLU A 285 15.84 29.97 -11.14
N LEU A 286 15.53 29.56 -12.38
CA LEU A 286 14.19 29.71 -12.94
C LEU A 286 13.20 28.76 -12.23
N ASN A 287 11.92 29.14 -12.21
CA ASN A 287 10.89 28.37 -11.53
C ASN A 287 10.73 26.97 -12.20
N PRO A 288 11.08 25.88 -11.49
CA PRO A 288 11.02 24.53 -12.04
C PRO A 288 9.60 24.08 -12.41
N GLU A 289 8.56 24.63 -11.75
CA GLU A 289 7.17 24.23 -11.95
C GLU A 289 6.60 24.62 -13.32
N ILE A 290 7.11 25.71 -13.91
CA ILE A 290 6.65 26.23 -15.20
C ILE A 290 7.63 25.92 -16.32
N LEU A 291 8.79 25.34 -16.01
CA LEU A 291 9.89 25.15 -16.95
C LEU A 291 9.48 24.34 -18.19
N CYS A 292 8.71 23.28 -18.00
CA CYS A 292 8.25 22.45 -19.12
C CYS A 292 7.19 23.15 -20.00
N VAL A 293 6.48 24.14 -19.45
CA VAL A 293 5.57 25.01 -20.21
C VAL A 293 6.38 26.04 -21.00
N ASP A 294 7.37 26.67 -20.37
CA ASP A 294 8.23 27.67 -21.01
C ASP A 294 9.02 27.08 -22.19
N ILE A 295 9.44 25.82 -22.09
CA ILE A 295 10.12 25.08 -23.16
C ILE A 295 9.14 24.60 -24.25
N GLY A 296 7.82 24.68 -23.99
CA GLY A 296 6.78 24.27 -24.93
C GLY A 296 6.53 22.75 -24.98
N LEU A 297 6.96 22.01 -23.96
CA LEU A 297 6.70 20.57 -23.81
C LEU A 297 5.39 20.27 -23.06
N CYS A 298 4.79 21.28 -22.42
CA CYS A 298 3.51 21.20 -21.72
C CYS A 298 2.59 22.34 -22.18
N SER A 299 1.32 22.03 -22.43
CA SER A 299 0.32 23.01 -22.91
C SER A 299 -0.24 23.89 -21.79
N ASN A 300 -0.23 23.42 -20.53
CA ASN A 300 -0.65 24.17 -19.34
C ASN A 300 0.29 23.86 -18.16
N ASN A 301 0.40 24.80 -17.21
CA ASN A 301 1.03 24.51 -15.92
C ASN A 301 0.20 23.40 -15.26
N GLY A 302 0.78 22.20 -15.08
CA GLY A 302 0.12 21.05 -14.45
C GLY A 302 -0.31 21.26 -12.99
N PHE A 303 -0.31 22.50 -12.51
CA PHE A 303 -0.53 22.97 -11.14
C PHE A 303 -1.63 24.04 -10.99
N GLN A 304 -2.48 24.31 -11.99
CA GLN A 304 -3.56 25.31 -11.82
C GLN A 304 -4.93 24.71 -11.50
N ARG A 305 -5.49 25.22 -10.38
CA ARG A 305 -6.90 25.15 -9.97
C ARG A 305 -7.80 25.38 -11.19
N ILE A 306 -8.74 24.46 -11.40
CA ILE A 306 -9.87 24.67 -12.30
C ILE A 306 -10.76 25.73 -11.63
N ASP A 307 -10.47 27.00 -11.89
CA ASP A 307 -11.49 28.05 -11.82
C ASP A 307 -12.04 28.22 -13.24
N ASP A 308 -13.36 28.16 -13.33
CA ASP A 308 -14.21 28.24 -14.52
C ASP A 308 -13.65 29.06 -15.70
N VAL A 309 -13.21 28.39 -16.78
CA VAL A 309 -13.12 29.03 -18.11
C VAL A 309 -13.60 28.07 -19.20
N ILE A 310 -14.54 28.58 -19.98
CA ILE A 310 -15.30 27.99 -21.08
C ILE A 310 -14.37 27.42 -22.17
N GLU A 311 -14.62 26.16 -22.56
CA GLU A 311 -13.96 25.48 -23.67
C GLU A 311 -14.17 26.21 -25.00
N THR A 312 -13.07 26.55 -25.69
CA THR A 312 -13.05 26.75 -27.14
C THR A 312 -11.92 25.96 -27.79
N VAL A 313 -12.31 24.79 -28.31
CA VAL A 313 -11.99 24.12 -29.59
C VAL A 313 -10.53 24.09 -30.12
N VAL A 314 -10.09 22.84 -30.37
CA VAL A 314 -9.01 22.34 -31.26
C VAL A 314 -7.56 22.59 -30.81
N HIS A 315 -7.11 21.87 -29.78
CA HIS A 315 -5.73 21.38 -29.76
C HIS A 315 -5.70 19.88 -29.48
N ASN A 316 -4.73 19.20 -30.08
CA ASN A 316 -4.65 17.74 -30.16
C ASN A 316 -4.11 17.19 -28.83
N GLU A 317 -4.94 17.22 -27.77
CA GLU A 317 -4.58 16.96 -26.36
C GLU A 317 -3.92 15.59 -26.08
N ASN A 318 -3.91 14.67 -27.04
CA ASN A 318 -3.41 13.31 -26.85
C ASN A 318 -1.91 13.15 -27.10
N LEU A 319 -1.25 14.05 -27.84
CA LEU A 319 0.19 13.95 -28.14
C LEU A 319 1.07 14.72 -27.14
N ASP A 320 0.52 15.75 -26.48
CA ASP A 320 1.27 16.61 -25.53
C ASP A 320 1.51 15.93 -24.17
N ARG A 321 0.62 15.01 -23.75
CA ARG A 321 0.66 14.41 -22.40
C ARG A 321 1.95 13.61 -22.12
N PRO A 322 2.44 12.72 -23.01
CA PRO A 322 3.64 11.93 -22.72
C PRO A 322 4.89 12.79 -22.60
N PHE A 323 5.07 13.77 -23.51
CA PHE A 323 6.24 14.66 -23.50
C PHE A 323 6.26 15.55 -22.25
N CYS A 324 5.10 16.08 -21.85
CA CYS A 324 4.97 16.89 -20.64
C CYS A 324 5.35 16.09 -19.38
N THR A 325 4.82 14.88 -19.22
CA THR A 325 5.12 14.01 -18.07
C THR A 325 6.62 13.68 -17.99
N PHE A 326 7.23 13.29 -19.10
CA PHE A 326 8.68 13.02 -19.14
C PHE A 326 9.51 14.27 -18.86
N CYS A 327 9.11 15.44 -19.36
CA CYS A 327 9.78 16.70 -19.05
C CYS A 327 9.76 16.96 -17.53
N ASN A 328 8.60 16.88 -16.89
CA ASN A 328 8.47 17.10 -15.45
C ASN A 328 9.34 16.12 -14.63
N MET A 329 9.38 14.84 -15.03
CA MET A 329 10.27 13.86 -14.39
C MET A 329 11.76 14.19 -14.60
N ILE A 330 12.15 14.64 -15.80
CA ILE A 330 13.54 15.03 -16.10
C ILE A 330 13.94 16.27 -15.30
N VAL A 331 13.06 17.26 -15.17
CA VAL A 331 13.27 18.44 -14.31
C VAL A 331 13.53 18.00 -12.87
N LEU A 332 12.66 17.15 -12.32
CA LEU A 332 12.83 16.58 -10.98
C LEU A 332 14.18 15.85 -10.84
N TRP A 333 14.52 14.96 -11.78
CA TRP A 333 15.76 14.18 -11.71
C TRP A 333 17.01 15.06 -11.81
N ILE A 334 17.00 16.10 -12.64
CA ILE A 334 18.11 17.07 -12.73
C ILE A 334 18.23 17.82 -11.39
N GLN A 335 17.12 18.30 -10.81
CA GLN A 335 17.14 18.97 -9.50
C GLN A 335 17.71 18.09 -8.39
N VAL A 336 17.32 16.82 -8.35
CA VAL A 336 17.85 15.85 -7.38
C VAL A 336 19.35 15.61 -7.60
N GLN A 337 19.79 15.46 -8.84
CA GLN A 337 21.20 15.22 -9.14
C GLN A 337 22.09 16.44 -8.97
N LEU A 338 21.54 17.65 -9.13
CA LEU A 338 22.23 18.90 -8.83
C LEU A 338 22.66 19.00 -7.37
N LYS A 339 21.92 18.37 -6.44
CA LYS A 339 22.31 18.26 -5.02
C LYS A 339 23.56 17.39 -4.81
N LYS A 340 23.93 16.55 -5.78
CA LYS A 340 25.08 15.63 -5.72
C LYS A 340 26.27 16.06 -6.57
N SER A 341 26.02 16.73 -7.69
CA SER A 341 27.06 17.08 -8.67
C SER A 341 26.63 18.30 -9.49
N ASN A 342 27.51 19.28 -9.62
CA ASN A 342 27.34 20.42 -10.51
C ASN A 342 27.94 20.21 -11.93
N VAL A 343 28.43 19.01 -12.22
CA VAL A 343 28.99 18.66 -13.54
C VAL A 343 27.85 18.25 -14.49
N LYS A 344 27.54 19.10 -15.47
CA LYS A 344 26.42 18.93 -16.42
C LYS A 344 26.41 17.55 -17.09
N GLU A 345 27.54 17.13 -17.64
CA GLU A 345 27.66 15.87 -18.37
C GLU A 345 27.35 14.66 -17.47
N LYS A 346 27.76 14.72 -16.19
CA LYS A 346 27.47 13.68 -15.22
C LYS A 346 25.99 13.63 -14.87
N VAL A 347 25.34 14.79 -14.70
CA VAL A 347 23.91 14.87 -14.39
C VAL A 347 23.06 14.40 -15.56
N LEU A 348 23.30 14.93 -16.77
CA LEU A 348 22.54 14.53 -17.96
C LEU A 348 22.75 13.05 -18.30
N LYS A 349 23.96 12.51 -18.10
CA LYS A 349 24.20 11.07 -18.25
C LYS A 349 23.37 10.25 -17.26
N HIS A 350 23.33 10.64 -15.98
CA HIS A 350 22.53 9.92 -14.98
C HIS A 350 21.03 9.97 -15.33
N VAL A 351 20.53 11.11 -15.78
CA VAL A 351 19.14 11.28 -16.21
C VAL A 351 18.84 10.41 -17.45
N ASP A 352 19.77 10.31 -18.40
CA ASP A 352 19.64 9.40 -19.55
C ASP A 352 19.58 7.92 -19.13
N GLU A 353 20.35 7.52 -18.11
CA GLU A 353 20.28 6.17 -17.52
C GLU A 353 18.93 5.90 -16.84
N LEU A 354 18.29 6.92 -16.23
CA LEU A 354 16.95 6.78 -15.66
C LEU A 354 15.89 6.49 -16.73
N CYS A 355 16.02 7.06 -17.93
CA CYS A 355 15.15 6.75 -19.07
C CYS A 355 15.24 5.27 -19.55
N GLU A 356 16.24 4.51 -19.08
CA GLU A 356 16.37 3.06 -19.34
C GLU A 356 15.77 2.19 -18.24
N ARG A 357 15.37 2.81 -17.12
CA ARG A 357 14.89 2.14 -15.89
C ARG A 357 13.44 2.47 -15.56
N LEU A 358 12.71 3.02 -16.53
CA LEU A 358 11.30 3.31 -16.35
C LEU A 358 10.53 2.03 -15.98
N PRO A 359 9.61 2.10 -15.01
CA PRO A 359 8.82 0.95 -14.57
C PRO A 359 8.05 0.36 -15.75
N LYS A 360 8.23 -0.94 -16.00
CA LYS A 360 7.50 -1.64 -17.07
C LYS A 360 5.99 -1.51 -16.82
N PRO A 361 5.18 -1.05 -17.80
CA PRO A 361 3.73 -1.00 -17.64
C PRO A 361 3.19 -2.40 -17.36
N VAL A 362 3.61 -3.37 -18.17
CA VAL A 362 3.25 -4.79 -18.03
C VAL A 362 4.51 -5.61 -17.74
N GLY A 363 4.41 -6.56 -16.81
CA GLY A 363 5.51 -7.45 -16.42
C GLY A 363 6.28 -6.97 -15.19
N GLN A 364 7.15 -7.82 -14.67
CA GLN A 364 7.83 -7.60 -13.39
C GLN A 364 9.17 -6.86 -13.55
N ALA A 365 9.54 -6.10 -12.52
CA ALA A 365 10.84 -5.46 -12.42
C ALA A 365 11.81 -6.45 -11.76
N PHE A 366 12.37 -7.34 -12.60
CA PHE A 366 13.31 -8.38 -12.17
C PHE A 366 14.59 -7.77 -11.62
N ILE A 367 15.16 -8.42 -10.63
CA ILE A 367 16.37 -8.02 -9.95
C ILE A 367 17.29 -9.23 -9.83
N ASN A 368 18.60 -9.00 -9.91
CA ASN A 368 19.58 -10.02 -9.59
C ASN A 368 19.55 -10.31 -8.08
N CYS A 369 19.10 -11.49 -7.68
CA CYS A 369 19.06 -11.88 -6.26
C CYS A 369 20.42 -11.80 -5.55
N ASN A 370 21.53 -11.89 -6.28
CA ASN A 370 22.87 -11.85 -5.71
C ASN A 370 23.34 -10.42 -5.33
N SER A 371 22.65 -9.37 -5.81
CA SER A 371 23.02 -7.99 -5.50
C SER A 371 22.23 -7.37 -4.35
N ILE A 372 21.36 -8.14 -3.67
CA ILE A 372 20.48 -7.62 -2.60
C ILE A 372 21.29 -6.91 -1.50
N SER A 373 22.39 -7.52 -1.05
CA SER A 373 23.22 -6.98 0.03
C SER A 373 23.95 -5.67 -0.31
N THR A 374 23.98 -5.26 -1.58
CA THR A 374 24.60 -4.00 -2.02
C THR A 374 23.59 -2.90 -2.31
N MET A 375 22.29 -3.20 -2.21
CA MET A 375 21.24 -2.21 -2.48
C MET A 375 21.10 -1.24 -1.31
N PRO A 376 20.65 -0.01 -1.56
CA PRO A 376 20.44 0.96 -0.50
C PRO A 376 19.13 0.70 0.26
N ASP A 377 19.14 1.00 1.55
CA ASP A 377 17.90 1.17 2.32
C ASP A 377 16.97 2.21 1.66
N ILE A 378 15.66 1.96 1.74
CA ILE A 378 14.63 2.91 1.29
C ILE A 378 13.89 3.41 2.51
N THR A 379 13.94 4.71 2.78
CA THR A 379 13.42 5.28 4.02
C THR A 379 12.27 6.24 3.75
N PHE A 380 11.15 6.02 4.43
CA PHE A 380 10.01 6.94 4.44
C PHE A 380 10.07 7.87 5.64
N THR A 381 9.88 9.16 5.43
CA THR A 381 9.75 10.13 6.52
C THR A 381 8.28 10.27 6.91
N ILE A 382 7.89 9.83 8.11
CA ILE A 382 6.50 9.88 8.60
C ILE A 382 6.49 10.51 9.98
N GLY A 383 5.76 11.62 10.16
CA GLY A 383 5.69 12.30 11.45
C GLY A 383 7.05 12.74 12.01
N ASN A 384 7.96 13.22 11.14
CA ASN A 384 9.35 13.57 11.46
C ASN A 384 10.23 12.40 11.96
N LYS A 385 9.80 11.15 11.77
CA LYS A 385 10.59 9.96 12.05
C LYS A 385 10.90 9.20 10.76
N LEU A 386 12.05 8.54 10.75
CA LEU A 386 12.54 7.75 9.63
C LEU A 386 12.10 6.29 9.78
N PHE A 387 11.45 5.75 8.74
CA PHE A 387 11.02 4.37 8.62
C PHE A 387 11.79 3.71 7.48
N SER A 388 12.93 3.10 7.81
CA SER A 388 13.83 2.45 6.84
C SER A 388 13.37 1.04 6.51
N LEU A 389 13.42 0.67 5.24
CA LEU A 389 13.28 -0.69 4.75
C LEU A 389 14.64 -1.11 4.16
N PRO A 390 15.35 -2.08 4.77
CA PRO A 390 16.53 -2.68 4.17
C PRO A 390 16.15 -3.54 2.95
N PRO A 391 17.12 -3.86 2.09
CA PRO A 391 16.90 -4.64 0.87
C PRO A 391 16.15 -5.96 1.05
N GLU A 392 16.38 -6.66 2.15
CA GLU A 392 15.73 -7.94 2.43
C GLU A 392 14.22 -7.80 2.64
N GLN A 393 13.72 -6.62 3.04
CA GLN A 393 12.30 -6.40 3.29
C GLN A 393 11.54 -5.97 2.04
N TYR A 394 12.13 -5.15 1.18
CA TYR A 394 11.43 -4.63 0.00
C TYR A 394 11.68 -5.43 -1.30
N ILE A 395 12.56 -6.43 -1.28
CA ILE A 395 12.78 -7.34 -2.41
C ILE A 395 11.97 -8.62 -2.22
N LEU A 396 11.05 -8.85 -3.15
CA LEU A 396 10.24 -10.07 -3.14
C LEU A 396 11.03 -11.24 -3.75
N ARG A 397 11.12 -12.33 -3.00
CA ARG A 397 11.69 -13.61 -3.44
C ARG A 397 10.55 -14.58 -3.76
N VAL A 398 10.48 -15.05 -5.00
CA VAL A 398 9.48 -16.06 -5.42
C VAL A 398 10.17 -17.32 -5.92
N ASP A 399 9.36 -18.36 -6.18
CA ASP A 399 9.80 -19.62 -6.78
C ASP A 399 11.01 -20.19 -6.02
N GLU A 400 10.81 -20.39 -4.70
CA GLU A 400 11.83 -20.87 -3.75
C GLU A 400 13.07 -19.96 -3.64
N GLY A 401 12.90 -18.68 -3.99
CA GLY A 401 13.96 -17.67 -3.93
C GLY A 401 14.88 -17.64 -5.15
N SER A 402 14.51 -18.35 -6.22
CA SER A 402 15.25 -18.34 -7.49
C SER A 402 15.05 -17.05 -8.29
N VAL A 403 13.93 -16.34 -8.07
CA VAL A 403 13.61 -15.11 -8.80
C VAL A 403 13.29 -13.98 -7.82
N CYS A 404 13.86 -12.80 -8.08
CA CYS A 404 13.69 -11.62 -7.26
C CYS A 404 13.03 -10.47 -8.03
N TYR A 405 12.12 -9.76 -7.37
CA TYR A 405 11.45 -8.57 -7.91
C TYR A 405 11.56 -7.39 -6.98
N SER A 406 11.48 -6.20 -7.58
CA SER A 406 11.21 -4.98 -6.83
C SER A 406 9.82 -5.07 -6.19
N GLY A 407 9.76 -4.81 -4.88
CA GLY A 407 8.52 -4.57 -4.13
C GLY A 407 7.81 -3.27 -4.49
N PHE A 408 8.39 -2.46 -5.40
CA PHE A 408 7.84 -1.19 -5.82
C PHE A 408 7.15 -1.27 -7.18
N VAL A 409 6.06 -0.51 -7.31
CA VAL A 409 5.35 -0.30 -8.57
C VAL A 409 5.02 1.17 -8.78
N ALA A 410 4.97 1.57 -10.05
CA ALA A 410 4.52 2.89 -10.43
C ALA A 410 3.00 3.02 -10.25
N LEU A 411 2.59 4.16 -9.70
CA LEU A 411 1.22 4.64 -9.64
C LEU A 411 1.28 6.16 -9.71
N ASP A 412 0.81 6.73 -10.81
CA ASP A 412 0.67 8.17 -10.96
C ASP A 412 -0.80 8.55 -10.78
N VAL A 413 -1.09 9.28 -9.70
CA VAL A 413 -2.40 9.86 -9.43
C VAL A 413 -2.33 11.35 -9.77
N PRO A 414 -3.20 11.89 -10.64
CA PRO A 414 -3.18 13.30 -10.98
C PRO A 414 -3.70 14.18 -9.81
N TYR A 415 -3.36 15.47 -9.87
CA TYR A 415 -3.95 16.49 -9.01
C TYR A 415 -5.49 16.51 -9.15
N PRO A 416 -6.28 16.79 -8.09
CA PRO A 416 -5.89 17.24 -6.74
C PRO A 416 -5.57 16.11 -5.75
N GLN A 417 -5.70 14.86 -6.15
CA GLN A 417 -5.56 13.73 -5.23
C GLN A 417 -4.08 13.36 -5.02
N GLY A 418 -3.27 13.38 -6.08
CA GLY A 418 -1.85 13.03 -6.01
C GLY A 418 -0.90 14.21 -5.77
N PRO A 419 0.39 13.94 -5.53
CA PRO A 419 1.02 12.61 -5.56
C PRO A 419 0.68 11.76 -4.32
N ILE A 420 0.34 10.49 -4.56
CA ILE A 420 -0.02 9.51 -3.52
C ILE A 420 0.93 8.31 -3.58
N TRP A 421 1.30 7.83 -2.40
CA TRP A 421 1.88 6.52 -2.16
C TRP A 421 0.84 5.53 -1.64
N VAL A 422 1.08 4.24 -1.84
CA VAL A 422 0.36 3.16 -1.18
C VAL A 422 1.36 2.32 -0.41
N LEU A 423 1.25 2.33 0.91
CA LEU A 423 2.08 1.53 1.80
C LEU A 423 1.38 0.19 2.03
N GLY A 424 1.76 -0.79 1.20
CA GLY A 424 1.22 -2.15 1.23
C GLY A 424 1.84 -3.05 2.31
N GLU A 425 1.54 -4.35 2.24
CA GLU A 425 2.01 -5.37 3.20
C GLU A 425 3.53 -5.34 3.39
N ILE A 426 4.35 -5.04 2.38
CA ILE A 426 5.82 -4.90 2.54
C ILE A 426 6.19 -3.91 3.65
N PHE A 427 5.49 -2.78 3.73
CA PHE A 427 5.70 -1.79 4.79
C PHE A 427 5.09 -2.27 6.13
N LEU A 428 3.91 -2.88 6.07
CA LEU A 428 3.18 -3.36 7.26
C LEU A 428 3.80 -4.60 7.92
N GLU A 429 4.58 -5.39 7.17
CA GLU A 429 5.42 -6.48 7.69
C GLU A 429 6.59 -5.94 8.52
N ALA A 430 7.18 -4.82 8.10
CA ALA A 430 8.26 -4.18 8.84
C ALA A 430 7.76 -3.39 10.05
N TYR A 431 6.55 -2.82 9.96
CA TYR A 431 6.00 -1.91 10.95
C TYR A 431 4.60 -2.33 11.40
N HIS A 432 4.50 -2.74 12.66
CA HIS A 432 3.21 -2.92 13.32
C HIS A 432 2.40 -1.62 13.24
N THR A 433 1.17 -1.75 12.77
CA THR A 433 0.34 -0.60 12.42
C THR A 433 -0.95 -0.58 13.24
N VAL A 434 -1.25 0.58 13.84
CA VAL A 434 -2.48 0.82 14.61
C VAL A 434 -3.33 1.82 13.85
N PHE A 435 -4.57 1.44 13.57
CA PHE A 435 -5.59 2.29 12.97
C PHE A 435 -6.51 2.80 14.08
N ASP A 436 -6.28 4.04 14.50
CA ASP A 436 -6.98 4.67 15.62
C ASP A 436 -8.12 5.54 15.07
N TYR A 437 -9.32 4.97 15.02
CA TYR A 437 -10.51 5.66 14.51
C TYR A 437 -11.03 6.70 15.48
N GLU A 438 -10.86 6.48 16.79
CA GLU A 438 -11.29 7.43 17.81
C GLU A 438 -10.59 8.78 17.65
N ASN A 439 -9.26 8.74 17.46
CA ASN A 439 -8.42 9.92 17.33
C ASN A 439 -8.08 10.28 15.88
N LEU A 440 -8.60 9.52 14.90
CA LEU A 440 -8.37 9.72 13.46
C LEU A 440 -6.89 9.85 13.11
N ARG A 441 -6.12 8.81 13.47
CA ARG A 441 -4.66 8.75 13.28
C ARG A 441 -4.19 7.32 13.03
N ILE A 442 -2.99 7.18 12.51
CA ILE A 442 -2.32 5.89 12.32
C ILE A 442 -1.02 5.89 13.12
N GLY A 443 -0.73 4.79 13.81
CA GLY A 443 0.48 4.61 14.62
C GLY A 443 1.37 3.51 14.06
N PHE A 444 2.68 3.78 13.96
CA PHE A 444 3.66 2.81 13.47
C PHE A 444 4.76 2.53 14.50
N ALA A 445 5.06 1.25 14.74
CA ALA A 445 6.19 0.79 15.55
C ALA A 445 6.91 -0.35 14.82
N GLU A 446 8.18 -0.60 15.15
CA GLU A 446 8.93 -1.74 14.57
C GLU A 446 8.21 -3.05 14.93
N ALA A 447 7.92 -3.89 13.94
CA ALA A 447 7.31 -5.20 14.18
C ALA A 447 8.27 -6.12 14.96
N ALA A 448 7.73 -6.96 15.85
CA ALA A 448 8.53 -7.78 16.77
C ALA A 448 9.22 -8.99 16.14
#